data_AF-A0A1Q8SWK2-F1
#
_entry.id   AF-A0A1Q8SWK2-F1
#
_cell.length_a   1.000
_cell.length_b   1.000
_cell.length_c   1.000
_cell.angle_alpha   90.00
_cell.angle_beta   90.00
_cell.angle_gamma   90.00
#
_symmetry.space_group_name_H-M   'P 1'
#
loop_
_entity.id
_entity.type
_entity.pdbx_description
1 polymer ?
#
loop_
_entity_poly.entity_id
_entity_poly.type
_entity_poly.pdbx_seq_one_letter_code
_entity_poly.pdbx_strand_id
1 'polypeptide(L)' 'MIITVGEFRKLLEEYDDELELSFSGLEYHRLGRRGDKHLEVEFEEKIFKDKLGHTKIFDEKH' A
#
# COMPACT_ATOMS: atom_id res chain seq x y z
N MET A 1 10.70 -3.05 5.25
CA MET A 1 10.63 -4.52 5.13
C MET A 1 9.90 -4.83 3.84
N ILE A 2 10.42 -5.73 3.00
CA ILE A 2 9.73 -6.18 1.77
C ILE A 2 9.33 -7.63 2.03
N ILE A 3 8.05 -7.94 1.91
CA ILE A 3 7.52 -9.31 1.91
C ILE A 3 7.00 -9.64 0.52
N THR A 4 7.05 -10.91 0.14
CA THR A 4 6.45 -11.39 -1.10
C THR A 4 4.92 -11.45 -0.98
N VAL A 5 4.23 -11.46 -2.13
CA VAL A 5 2.77 -11.66 -2.17
C VAL A 5 2.35 -12.99 -1.54
N GLY A 6 3.21 -14.02 -1.60
CA GLY A 6 2.94 -15.31 -0.97
C GLY A 6 3.03 -15.26 0.55
N GLU A 7 4.02 -14.56 1.10
CA GLU A 7 4.16 -14.36 2.55
C GLU A 7 3.03 -13.49 3.10
N PHE A 8 2.64 -12.43 2.38
CA PHE A 8 1.51 -11.60 2.80
C PHE A 8 0.20 -12.40 2.84
N ARG A 9 -0.05 -13.27 1.84
CA ARG A 9 -1.22 -14.15 1.85
C ARG A 9 -1.27 -15.05 3.08
N LYS A 10 -0.13 -15.64 3.48
CA LYS A 10 -0.06 -16.48 4.70
C LYS A 10 -0.39 -15.71 5.98
N LEU A 11 -0.05 -14.42 6.05
CA LEU A 11 -0.41 -13.58 7.19
C LEU A 11 -1.92 -13.31 7.22
N LEU A 12 -2.56 -13.16 6.06
CA LEU A 12 -4.00 -12.92 5.95
C LEU A 12 -4.83 -14.17 6.27
N GLU A 13 -4.28 -15.38 6.11
CA GLU A 13 -4.97 -16.65 6.43
C GLU A 13 -5.45 -16.74 7.89
N GLU A 14 -4.92 -15.92 8.80
CA GLU A 14 -5.33 -15.87 10.22
C GLU A 14 -6.57 -14.97 10.48
N TYR A 15 -7.05 -14.23 9.47
CA TYR A 15 -8.10 -13.23 9.59
C TYR A 15 -9.34 -13.60 8.77
N ASP A 16 -10.48 -12.99 9.10
CA ASP A 16 -11.74 -13.18 8.36
C ASP A 16 -11.71 -12.45 7.00
N ASP A 17 -12.14 -13.12 5.94
CA ASP A 17 -12.18 -12.60 4.57
C ASP A 17 -13.16 -11.42 4.41
N GLU A 18 -14.10 -11.24 5.35
CA GLU A 18 -15.05 -10.10 5.35
C GLU A 18 -14.44 -8.81 5.92
N LEU A 19 -13.21 -8.84 6.46
CA LEU A 19 -12.57 -7.65 7.00
C LEU A 19 -12.10 -6.69 5.90
N GLU A 20 -12.40 -5.41 6.10
CA GLU A 20 -11.89 -4.34 5.24
C GLU A 20 -10.42 -4.03 5.55
N LEU A 21 -9.61 -3.92 4.49
CA LEU A 21 -8.23 -3.45 4.60
C LEU A 21 -8.20 -1.91 4.67
N SER A 22 -7.68 -1.37 5.77
CA SER A 22 -7.44 0.06 5.93
C SER A 22 -5.95 0.39 5.77
N PHE A 23 -5.63 1.37 4.94
CA PHE A 23 -4.27 1.83 4.68
C PHE A 23 -3.92 3.12 5.44
N SER A 24 -4.40 3.23 6.69
CA SER A 24 -4.07 4.34 7.61
C SER A 24 -4.34 5.74 7.03
N GLY A 25 -5.45 5.89 6.30
CA GLY A 25 -5.89 7.16 5.71
C GLY A 25 -5.49 7.37 4.25
N LEU A 26 -4.91 6.36 3.59
CA LEU A 26 -4.72 6.35 2.15
C LEU A 26 -5.88 5.66 1.43
N GLU A 27 -6.31 6.23 0.31
CA GLU A 27 -7.34 5.67 -0.56
C GLU A 27 -6.72 4.70 -1.57
N TYR A 28 -7.14 3.43 -1.51
CA TYR A 28 -6.69 2.42 -2.46
C TYR A 28 -7.09 2.81 -3.89
N HIS A 29 -6.11 2.85 -4.79
CA HIS A 29 -6.36 3.04 -6.22
C HIS A 29 -6.30 1.70 -6.97
N ARG A 30 -5.12 1.05 -6.98
CA ARG A 30 -4.90 -0.21 -7.71
C ARG A 30 -3.67 -0.98 -7.25
N LEU A 31 -3.58 -2.24 -7.70
CA LEU A 31 -2.32 -2.98 -7.71
C LEU A 31 -1.60 -2.80 -9.06
N GLY A 32 -0.32 -2.47 -9.01
CA GLY A 32 0.54 -2.25 -10.19
C GLY A 32 1.78 -3.13 -10.17
N ARG A 33 2.04 -3.87 -11.25
CA ARG A 33 3.33 -4.56 -11.42
C ARG A 33 4.42 -3.59 -11.83
N ARG A 34 5.58 -3.65 -11.16
CA ARG A 34 6.76 -2.86 -11.47
C ARG A 34 7.98 -3.75 -11.67
N GLY A 35 8.29 -4.04 -12.93
CA GLY A 35 9.33 -5.02 -13.28
C GLY A 35 8.94 -6.43 -12.86
N ASP A 36 9.92 -7.33 -12.83
CA ASP A 36 9.64 -8.77 -12.79
C ASP A 36 9.21 -9.30 -11.41
N LYS A 37 9.57 -8.60 -10.33
CA LYS A 37 9.42 -9.12 -8.94
C LYS A 37 8.79 -8.14 -7.95
N HIS A 38 8.28 -6.99 -8.41
CA HIS A 38 7.63 -6.03 -7.52
C HIS A 38 6.16 -5.83 -7.91
N LEU A 39 5.31 -5.93 -6.90
CA LEU A 39 3.91 -5.51 -6.94
C LEU A 39 3.78 -4.32 -5.98
N GLU A 40 3.26 -3.22 -6.48
CA GLU A 40 3.01 -1.99 -5.71
C GLU A 40 1.51 -1.88 -5.45
N VAL A 41 1.15 -1.44 -4.23
CA VAL A 41 -0.17 -0.89 -3.94
C VAL A 41 -0.08 0.60 -4.24
N GLU A 42 -0.86 1.06 -5.20
CA GLU A 42 -0.96 2.47 -5.56
C GLU A 42 -2.17 3.08 -4.86
N PHE A 43 -2.02 4.34 -4.47
CA PHE A 43 -3.02 5.14 -3.77
C PHE A 43 -3.37 6.35 -4.62
N GLU A 44 -4.58 6.89 -4.44
CA GLU A 44 -5.04 8.10 -5.18
C GLU A 44 -4.22 9.33 -4.76
N GLU A 45 -3.81 9.40 -3.49
CA GLU A 45 -3.01 10.50 -2.98
C GLU A 45 -1.59 10.51 -3.57
N LYS A 46 -1.07 11.71 -3.86
CA LYS A 46 0.34 11.86 -4.23
C LYS A 46 1.21 11.67 -3.00
N ILE A 47 1.78 10.48 -2.88
CA ILE A 47 2.75 10.16 -1.84
C ILE A 47 4.13 10.66 -2.27
N PHE A 48 4.68 11.62 -1.52
CA PHE A 48 6.04 12.11 -1.74
C PHE A 48 6.95 11.68 -0.60
N LYS A 49 8.19 11.34 -0.94
CA LYS A 49 9.27 11.26 0.05
C LYS A 49 9.90 12.64 0.18
N ASP A 50 10.01 13.13 1.40
CA ASP A 50 10.81 14.33 1.65
C ASP A 50 12.31 14.04 1.47
N LYS A 51 13.13 15.08 1.54
CA LYS A 51 14.59 14.98 1.36
C LYS A 51 15.29 14.12 2.43
N LEU A 52 14.59 13.78 3.52
CA LEU A 52 15.06 12.95 4.62
C LEU A 52 14.54 11.50 4.50
N GLY A 53 13.73 11.21 3.48
CA GLY A 53 13.16 9.89 3.24
C GLY A 53 11.84 9.62 3.95
N HIS A 54 11.25 10.62 4.63
CA HIS A 54 9.94 10.46 5.26
C HIS A 54 8.82 10.56 4.24
N THR A 55 7.83 9.69 4.38
CA THR A 55 6.61 9.71 3.59
C THR A 55 5.72 10.87 4.04
N LYS A 56 5.42 11.80 3.14
CA LYS A 56 4.41 12.84 3.32
C LYS A 56 3.26 12.58 2.36
N ILE A 57 2.05 12.61 2.92
CA ILE A 57 0.79 12.46 2.19
C ILE A 57 0.24 13.87 2.02
N PHE A 58 0.02 14.30 0.78
CA PHE A 58 -0.73 15.53 0.49
C PHE A 58 -2.17 15.13 0.19
N ASP A 59 -3.06 15.45 1.12
CA ASP A 59 -4.51 15.37 0.93
C ASP A 59 -4.97 16.75 0.42
N GLU A 60 -5.25 16.86 -0.88
CA GLU A 60 -5.90 18.06 -1.45
C GLU A 60 -7.38 18.06 -1.01
N LYS A 61 -7.63 18.23 0.30
CA LYS A 61 -8.97 18.52 0.79
C LYS A 61 -9.33 19.96 0.41
N HIS A 62 -10.15 20.07 -0.64
CA HIS A 62 -10.99 21.23 -0.92
C HIS A 62 -12.01 21.47 0.20
#